data_AF-A0AAE1UVB5-F1
#
_entry.id   AF-A0AAE1UVB5-F1
#
_cell.length_a   1.000
_cell.length_b   1.000
_cell.length_c   1.000
_cell.angle_alpha   90.00
_cell.angle_beta   90.00
_cell.angle_gamma   90.00
#
_symmetry.space_group_name_H-M   'P 1'
#
loop_
_entity.id
_entity.type
_entity.pdbx_description
1 polymer ?
#
loop_
_entity_poly.entity_id
_entity_poly.type
_entity_poly.pdbx_seq_one_letter_code
_entity_poly.pdbx_strand_id
1 'polypeptide(L)'
;MGIFKEKKKNASSLSTSPCAQLREAYHNCFNRWYSDKFLKGEWNKEECVIEWKKYRDCLSQHLDDKHLSRFLEADGIVGGANENDSKSSTGAPK
;
A
#
# COMPACT_ATOMS: atom_id res chain seq x y z
N MET A 1 -14.61 28.81 42.26
CA MET A 1 -15.05 28.32 40.93
C MET A 1 -13.82 27.80 40.20
N GLY A 2 -13.50 26.51 40.37
CA GLY A 2 -12.34 25.88 39.74
C GLY A 2 -12.73 25.27 38.40
N ILE A 3 -12.02 25.64 37.34
CA ILE A 3 -12.21 25.06 36.00
C ILE A 3 -11.50 23.70 35.99
N PHE A 4 -12.26 22.62 36.19
CA PHE A 4 -11.78 21.27 35.89
C PHE A 4 -11.75 21.12 34.36
N LYS A 5 -10.57 21.36 33.78
CA LYS A 5 -10.27 20.95 32.41
C LYS A 5 -10.24 19.42 32.39
N GLU A 6 -11.38 18.84 32.05
CA GLU A 6 -11.52 17.42 31.73
C GLU A 6 -10.60 17.13 30.53
N LYS A 7 -9.41 16.59 30.83
CA LYS A 7 -8.54 15.96 29.83
C LYS A 7 -9.29 14.72 29.33
N LYS A 8 -10.18 14.91 28.37
CA LYS A 8 -10.69 13.83 27.52
C LYS A 8 -9.50 13.24 26.78
N LYS A 9 -8.97 12.17 27.35
CA LYS A 9 -8.07 11.23 26.74
C LYS A 9 -8.88 10.46 25.68
N ASN A 10 -9.12 11.06 24.52
CA ASN A 10 -9.39 10.30 23.32
C ASN A 10 -8.14 10.43 22.46
N ALA A 11 -7.27 9.44 22.62
CA ALA A 11 -6.32 9.07 21.60
C ALA A 11 -7.07 8.84 20.28
N SER A 12 -6.35 8.99 19.18
CA SER A 12 -6.80 8.63 17.83
C SER A 12 -7.68 9.66 17.13
N SER A 13 -7.15 10.86 16.94
CA SER A 13 -7.31 11.51 15.63
C SER A 13 -6.38 10.83 14.62
N LEU A 14 -6.56 9.51 14.43
CA LEU A 14 -5.98 8.79 13.30
C LEU A 14 -6.93 9.00 12.12
N SER A 15 -6.36 9.39 10.99
CA SER A 15 -7.01 9.66 9.71
C SER A 15 -8.30 8.85 9.46
N THR A 16 -9.37 9.54 9.10
CA THR A 16 -10.76 9.10 8.86
C THR A 16 -10.88 8.08 7.72
N SER A 17 -10.32 6.88 7.88
CA SER A 17 -10.48 5.79 6.92
C SER A 17 -10.74 4.47 7.66
N PRO A 18 -11.70 3.64 7.21
CA PRO A 18 -12.00 2.35 7.82
C PRO A 18 -10.79 1.40 7.87
N CYS A 19 -9.80 1.61 7.00
CA CYS A 19 -8.59 0.78 6.91
C CYS A 19 -7.37 1.37 7.63
N ALA A 20 -7.50 2.49 8.36
CA ALA A 20 -6.37 3.21 8.94
C ALA A 20 -5.57 2.37 9.95
N GLN A 21 -6.24 1.54 10.77
CA GLN A 21 -5.58 0.66 11.74
C GLN A 21 -4.80 -0.48 11.07
N LEU A 22 -5.37 -1.06 10.00
CA LEU A 22 -4.72 -2.10 9.20
C LEU A 22 -3.51 -1.55 8.45
N ARG A 23 -3.63 -0.32 7.92
CA ARG A 23 -2.53 0.42 7.31
C ARG A 23 -1.37 0.58 8.30
N GLU A 24 -1.65 1.06 9.51
CA GLU A 24 -0.61 1.31 10.51
C GLU A 24 0.11 0.03 10.92
N ALA A 25 -0.62 -1.08 11.11
CA ALA A 25 -0.04 -2.39 11.39
C ALA A 25 0.90 -2.87 10.27
N TYR A 26 0.47 -2.76 9.01
CA TYR A 26 1.30 -3.11 7.85
C TYR A 26 2.55 -2.21 7.76
N HIS A 27 2.38 -0.88 7.86
CA HIS A 27 3.50 0.06 7.80
C HIS A 27 4.52 -0.18 8.91
N ASN A 28 4.09 -0.50 10.13
CA ASN A 28 4.99 -0.80 11.23
C ASN A 28 5.81 -2.07 10.96
N CYS A 29 5.16 -3.13 10.46
CA CYS A 29 5.84 -4.35 10.06
C CYS A 29 6.85 -4.07 8.92
N PHE A 30 6.39 -3.40 7.86
CA PHE A 30 7.20 -3.11 6.68
C PHE A 30 8.42 -2.27 7.03
N ASN A 31 8.30 -1.22 7.84
CA ASN A 31 9.44 -0.38 8.22
C ASN A 31 10.52 -1.17 8.97
N ARG A 32 10.10 -2.09 9.86
CA ARG A 32 11.01 -2.97 10.59
C ARG A 32 11.69 -3.95 9.62
N TRP A 33 10.91 -4.62 8.79
CA TRP A 33 11.43 -5.54 7.77
C TRP A 33 12.38 -4.84 6.79
N TYR A 34 12.06 -3.62 6.35
CA TYR A 34 12.89 -2.85 5.44
C TYR A 34 14.27 -2.59 6.06
N SER A 35 14.29 -2.14 7.31
CA SER A 35 15.53 -1.82 8.02
C SER A 35 16.37 -3.06 8.33
N ASP A 36 15.74 -4.16 8.73
CA ASP A 36 16.43 -5.34 9.24
C ASP A 36 16.71 -6.42 8.20
N LYS A 37 15.92 -6.49 7.13
CA LYS A 37 15.96 -7.55 6.13
C LYS A 37 16.30 -7.00 4.76
N PHE A 38 15.52 -6.03 4.27
CA PHE A 38 15.72 -5.49 2.93
C PHE A 38 17.11 -4.86 2.75
N LEU A 39 17.51 -3.97 3.66
CA LEU A 39 18.82 -3.32 3.62
C LEU A 39 20.00 -4.29 3.82
N LYS A 40 19.75 -5.45 4.46
CA LYS A 40 20.77 -6.49 4.69
C LYS A 40 20.82 -7.53 3.56
N GLY A 41 19.99 -7.38 2.53
CA GLY A 41 19.91 -8.31 1.39
C GLY A 41 19.09 -9.59 1.66
N GLU A 42 18.37 -9.67 2.78
CA GLU A 42 17.52 -10.82 3.11
C GLU A 42 16.08 -10.59 2.59
N TRP A 43 15.82 -10.87 1.30
CA TRP A 43 14.50 -10.57 0.70
C TRP A 43 13.52 -11.74 0.71
N ASN A 44 14.00 -12.95 1.01
CA ASN A 44 13.21 -14.18 0.92
C ASN A 44 12.19 -14.37 2.07
N LYS A 45 12.11 -13.44 3.02
CA LYS A 45 11.22 -13.56 4.17
C LYS A 45 9.99 -12.67 4.00
N GLU A 46 8.86 -13.34 3.84
CA GLU A 46 7.53 -12.75 3.65
C GLU A 46 6.84 -12.43 4.99
N GLU A 47 7.48 -11.63 5.84
CA GLU A 47 7.04 -11.46 7.25
C GLU A 47 5.80 -10.57 7.40
N CYS A 48 5.56 -9.65 6.46
CA CYS A 48 4.48 -8.66 6.52
C CYS A 48 3.32 -8.94 5.55
N VAL A 49 3.32 -10.11 4.89
CA VAL A 49 2.29 -10.47 3.90
C VAL A 49 0.92 -10.65 4.54
N ILE A 50 0.86 -11.07 5.80
CA ILE A 50 -0.39 -11.27 6.53
C ILE A 50 -1.07 -9.92 6.78
N GLU A 51 -0.33 -8.94 7.27
CA GLU A 51 -0.79 -7.57 7.52
C GLU A 51 -1.18 -6.89 6.19
N TRP A 52 -0.36 -7.08 5.15
CA TRP A 52 -0.66 -6.59 3.80
C TRP A 52 -1.98 -7.13 3.28
N LYS A 53 -2.21 -8.45 3.41
CA LYS A 53 -3.43 -9.10 2.92
C LYS A 53 -4.67 -8.54 3.61
N LYS A 54 -4.62 -8.34 4.93
CA LYS A 54 -5.74 -7.72 5.68
C LYS A 54 -5.99 -6.28 5.25
N TYR A 55 -4.92 -5.50 5.07
CA TYR A 55 -5.04 -4.12 4.60
C TYR A 55 -5.61 -4.05 3.18
N ARG A 56 -5.10 -4.87 2.25
CA ARG A 56 -5.59 -4.96 0.87
C ARG A 56 -7.06 -5.37 0.81
N ASP A 57 -7.47 -6.35 1.61
CA ASP A 57 -8.86 -6.80 1.68
C ASP A 57 -9.80 -5.68 2.15
N CYS A 58 -9.41 -4.94 3.19
CA CYS A 58 -10.14 -3.76 3.63
C CYS A 58 -10.23 -2.69 2.54
N LEU A 59 -9.13 -2.43 1.83
CA LEU A 59 -9.14 -1.48 0.72
C LEU A 59 -10.06 -1.95 -0.41
N SER A 60 -10.06 -3.23 -0.77
CA SER A 60 -10.96 -3.76 -1.80
C SER A 60 -12.44 -3.59 -1.46
N GLN A 61 -12.79 -3.60 -0.17
CA GLN A 61 -14.17 -3.42 0.28
C GLN A 61 -14.60 -1.95 0.37
N HIS A 62 -13.65 -1.05 0.65
CA HIS A 62 -13.93 0.36 0.93
C HIS A 62 -13.45 1.34 -0.15
N LEU A 63 -12.83 0.84 -1.23
CA LEU A 63 -12.47 1.64 -2.39
C LEU A 63 -13.61 1.61 -3.42
N ASP A 64 -14.40 2.68 -3.44
CA ASP A 64 -15.41 2.93 -4.47
C ASP A 64 -14.78 3.37 -5.81
N ASP A 65 -13.52 3.81 -5.76
CA ASP A 65 -12.82 4.35 -6.90
C ASP A 65 -12.29 3.23 -7.81
N LYS A 66 -13.04 2.95 -8.89
CA LYS A 66 -12.73 1.88 -9.86
C LYS A 66 -11.30 1.95 -10.40
N HIS A 67 -10.75 3.16 -10.52
CA HIS A 67 -9.37 3.35 -10.94
C HIS A 67 -8.38 2.87 -9.87
N LEU A 68 -8.65 3.13 -8.59
CA LEU A 68 -7.78 2.74 -7.49
C LEU A 68 -7.86 1.24 -7.19
N SER A 69 -9.05 0.65 -7.32
CA SER A 69 -9.23 -0.81 -7.19
C SER A 69 -8.44 -1.59 -8.24
N ARG A 70 -8.32 -1.07 -9.48
CA ARG A 70 -7.48 -1.67 -10.53
C ARG A 70 -6.00 -1.79 -10.12
N PHE A 71 -5.48 -0.84 -9.34
CA PHE A 71 -4.09 -0.92 -8.84
C PHE A 71 -3.89 -2.05 -7.84
N LEU A 72 -4.90 -2.38 -7.03
CA LEU A 72 -4.82 -3.49 -6.07
C LEU A 72 -4.86 -4.86 -6.76
N GLU A 73 -5.55 -4.98 -7.89
CA GLU A 73 -5.56 -6.19 -8.71
C GLU A 73 -4.28 -6.34 -9.56
N ALA A 74 -3.68 -5.23 -10.00
CA ALA A 74 -2.44 -5.22 -10.77
C ALA A 74 -1.22 -5.71 -9.97
N ASP A 75 -1.29 -5.70 -8.64
CA ASP A 75 -0.23 -6.14 -7.71
C ASP A 75 0.08 -7.65 -7.79
N GLY A 76 -0.66 -8.41 -8.61
CA GLY A 76 -0.36 -9.79 -8.98
C GLY A 76 0.49 -9.97 -10.24
N ILE A 77 0.83 -8.89 -10.96
CA ILE A 77 1.66 -8.95 -12.18
C ILE A 77 2.97 -8.19 -11.96
N VAL A 78 3.82 -8.76 -11.10
CA VAL A 78 5.27 -8.65 -11.28
C VAL A 78 5.67 -9.79 -12.22
N GLY A 79 5.68 -9.49 -13.53
CA GLY A 79 6.35 -10.32 -14.55
C GLY A 79 5.49 -10.86 -15.71
N GLY A 80 5.44 -10.11 -16.83
CA GLY A 80 5.55 -10.68 -18.19
C GLY A 80 4.28 -10.87 -19.05
N ALA A 81 4.40 -10.43 -20.32
CA ALA A 81 3.57 -10.67 -21.53
C ALA A 81 2.42 -9.66 -21.78
N ASN A 82 2.35 -8.91 -22.89
CA ASN A 82 2.76 -9.21 -24.28
C ASN A 82 3.22 -7.99 -25.11
N GLU A 83 4.08 -8.33 -26.06
CA GLU A 83 4.60 -7.62 -27.23
C GLU A 83 3.56 -7.51 -28.38
N ASN A 84 3.82 -6.60 -29.34
CA ASN A 84 3.20 -6.38 -30.68
C ASN A 84 1.98 -5.42 -30.70
N ASP A 85 1.86 -4.39 -31.54
CA ASP A 85 2.32 -4.19 -32.92
C ASP A 85 2.50 -2.69 -33.29
N SER A 86 3.59 -2.42 -34.00
CA SER A 86 3.86 -1.39 -35.03
C SER A 86 3.10 -0.05 -35.06
N LYS A 87 3.86 1.06 -35.00
CA LYS A 87 4.17 1.91 -36.19
C LYS A 87 5.19 3.00 -35.85
N SER A 88 6.47 2.68 -36.04
CA SER A 88 7.54 3.68 -36.16
C SER A 88 7.57 4.16 -37.62
N SER A 89 7.16 5.40 -37.86
CA SER A 89 7.46 6.11 -39.11
C SER A 89 8.62 7.06 -38.85
N THR A 90 9.85 6.55 -38.93
CA THR A 90 11.05 7.38 -39.10
C THR A 90 11.45 7.29 -40.57
N GLY A 91 11.26 8.37 -41.31
CA GLY A 91 11.72 8.53 -42.69
C GLY A 91 12.60 9.78 -42.81
N ALA A 92 13.89 9.56 -43.04
CA ALA A 92 14.86 10.51 -43.58
C ALA A 92 15.91 9.69 -44.36
N PRO A 93 16.73 10.26 -45.27
CA PRO A 93 16.72 11.58 -45.91
C PRO A 93 16.80 11.47 -47.46
N LYS A 94 16.91 12.61 -48.16
CA LYS A 94 17.38 12.71 -49.55
C LYS A 94 18.68 13.48 -49.58
#